data_AF-X1T8P0-F1
#
_entry.id   AF-X1T8P0-F1
#
_cell.length_a   1.000
_cell.length_b   1.000
_cell.length_c   1.000
_cell.angle_alpha   90.00
_cell.angle_beta   90.00
_cell.angle_gamma   90.00
#
_symmetry.space_group_name_H-M   'P 1'
#
loop_
_entity.id
_entity.type
_entity.pdbx_description
1 polymer ?
#
loop_
_entity_poly.entity_id
_entity_poly.type
_entity_poly.pdbx_seq_one_letter_code
_entity_poly.pdbx_strand_id
1 'polypeptide(L)'
;MTTPISRPSVPIHKTSRFEDFYRLFEDKPGVYKYQDKINDIFSKGGNTLIIFYEDLLAFDSQIAELFRKDPETLLENATEAFKNILKFQGSKLSDKNYFVRITTKDDKSPLLISLRGLRAKNIDNLIWTNGILVRISMIRPKLIEATFECMTCKTQFEVLQLTSKIKWPNFCINPRCKAKSQSDFRLVSKNSEFIDWQSVMIQEIPEDLPPGRIPRSVQAILTHDLVDIVKPGDRVKLMGTFKSVLAKGEFRP
;
A
#
# COMPACT_ATOMS: atom_id res chain seq x y z
N MET A 1 45.23 -5.09 15.66
CA MET A 1 44.93 -5.90 14.45
C MET A 1 43.90 -6.93 14.92
N THR A 2 42.66 -7.01 14.44
CA THR A 2 42.03 -6.70 13.16
C THR A 2 40.56 -6.33 13.43
N THR A 3 40.08 -5.24 12.83
CA THR A 3 38.65 -4.95 12.73
C THR A 3 37.99 -6.00 11.83
N PRO A 4 36.81 -6.54 12.20
CA PRO A 4 36.12 -7.49 11.34
C PRO A 4 35.65 -6.78 10.08
N ILE A 5 36.10 -7.29 8.93
CA ILE A 5 35.71 -6.86 7.60
C ILE A 5 34.21 -7.15 7.46
N SER A 6 33.39 -6.10 7.34
CA SER A 6 31.99 -6.24 6.97
C SER A 6 31.92 -6.92 5.61
N ARG A 7 31.26 -8.08 5.55
CA ARG A 7 30.97 -8.75 4.29
C ARG A 7 30.13 -7.78 3.44
N PRO A 8 30.51 -7.50 2.17
CA PRO A 8 29.64 -6.74 1.29
C PRO A 8 28.35 -7.54 1.11
N SER A 9 27.25 -7.01 1.65
CA SER A 9 25.93 -7.59 1.48
C SER A 9 25.59 -7.58 -0.01
N VAL A 10 25.43 -8.75 -0.61
CA VAL A 10 24.91 -8.90 -1.97
C VAL A 10 23.64 -8.05 -2.08
N PRO A 11 23.46 -7.22 -3.11
CA PRO A 11 22.24 -6.44 -3.29
C PRO A 11 21.05 -7.39 -3.29
N ILE A 12 20.15 -7.25 -2.31
CA ILE A 12 18.95 -8.07 -2.24
C ILE A 12 18.03 -7.59 -3.37
N HIS A 13 17.93 -8.37 -4.45
CA HIS A 13 16.96 -8.12 -5.52
C HIS A 13 15.55 -8.49 -5.03
N LYS A 14 14.89 -7.53 -4.35
CA LYS A 14 13.58 -7.70 -3.72
C LYS A 14 12.54 -8.29 -4.70
N THR A 15 12.44 -7.74 -5.92
CA THR A 15 11.53 -8.22 -6.97
C THR A 15 11.78 -9.69 -7.32
N SER A 16 13.03 -10.10 -7.53
CA SER A 16 13.37 -11.50 -7.86
C SER A 16 12.93 -12.48 -6.77
N ARG A 17 13.07 -12.11 -5.49
CA ARG A 17 12.65 -12.97 -4.38
C ARG A 17 11.13 -13.16 -4.34
N PHE A 18 10.36 -12.15 -4.75
CA PHE A 18 8.92 -12.32 -4.94
C PHE A 18 8.58 -13.18 -6.15
N GLU A 19 9.33 -13.05 -7.26
CA GLU A 19 9.16 -13.95 -8.41
C GLU A 19 9.40 -15.42 -8.03
N ASP A 20 10.46 -15.67 -7.24
CA ASP A 20 10.76 -16.99 -6.70
C ASP A 20 9.63 -17.48 -5.78
N PHE A 21 9.14 -16.63 -4.87
CA PHE A 21 8.01 -16.96 -4.00
C PHE A 21 6.76 -17.35 -4.80
N TYR A 22 6.41 -16.59 -5.83
CA TYR A 22 5.23 -16.86 -6.66
C TYR A 22 5.35 -18.16 -7.46
N ARG A 23 6.57 -18.55 -7.84
CA ARG A 23 6.83 -19.77 -8.62
C ARG A 23 7.00 -21.02 -7.75
N LEU A 24 7.68 -20.88 -6.62
CA LEU A 24 8.23 -22.01 -5.86
C LEU A 24 7.50 -22.29 -4.55
N PHE A 25 6.59 -21.43 -4.10
CA PHE A 25 5.86 -21.69 -2.86
C PHE A 25 4.88 -22.86 -3.03
N GLU A 26 5.14 -23.94 -2.28
CA GLU A 26 4.32 -25.13 -2.21
C GLU A 26 3.47 -25.14 -0.93
N ASP A 27 2.13 -25.19 -1.08
CA ASP A 27 1.21 -25.34 0.06
C ASP A 27 1.11 -26.81 0.49
N LYS A 28 1.22 -27.71 -0.50
CA LYS A 28 1.33 -29.17 -0.37
C LYS A 28 2.36 -29.65 -1.41
N PRO A 29 2.99 -30.81 -1.20
CA PRO A 29 3.95 -31.35 -2.17
C PRO A 29 3.41 -31.35 -3.59
N GLY A 30 4.07 -30.61 -4.49
CA GLY A 30 3.68 -30.48 -5.90
C GLY A 30 2.51 -29.54 -6.20
N VAL A 31 2.00 -28.79 -5.22
CA VAL A 31 0.92 -27.80 -5.40
C VAL A 31 1.45 -26.38 -5.22
N TYR A 32 1.73 -25.72 -6.35
CA TYR A 32 2.26 -24.36 -6.44
C TYR A 32 1.16 -23.31 -6.33
N LYS A 33 0.73 -23.05 -5.10
CA LYS A 33 -0.45 -22.23 -4.79
C LYS A 33 -0.49 -20.87 -5.49
N TYR A 34 0.61 -20.13 -5.50
CA TYR A 34 0.63 -18.78 -6.09
C TYR A 34 0.72 -18.82 -7.62
N GLN A 35 1.36 -19.84 -8.18
CA GLN A 35 1.32 -20.08 -9.63
C GLN A 35 -0.10 -20.36 -10.09
N ASP A 36 -0.82 -21.26 -9.40
CA ASP A 36 -2.22 -21.58 -9.70
C ASP A 36 -3.13 -20.36 -9.57
N LYS A 37 -2.95 -19.57 -8.51
CA LYS A 37 -3.70 -18.30 -8.33
C LYS A 37 -3.43 -17.31 -9.46
N ILE A 38 -2.18 -17.13 -9.87
CA ILE A 38 -1.83 -16.20 -10.95
C ILE A 38 -2.45 -16.67 -12.27
N ASN A 39 -2.43 -17.97 -12.55
CA ASN A 39 -3.06 -18.56 -13.73
C ASN A 39 -4.59 -18.34 -13.74
N ASP A 40 -5.24 -18.49 -12.59
CA ASP A 40 -6.68 -18.23 -12.43
C ASP A 40 -7.02 -16.74 -12.64
N ILE A 41 -6.22 -15.84 -12.05
CA ILE A 41 -6.36 -14.39 -12.24
C ILE A 41 -6.20 -14.02 -13.71
N PHE A 42 -5.19 -14.59 -14.38
CA PHE A 42 -4.96 -14.36 -15.81
C PHE A 42 -6.15 -14.84 -16.65
N SER A 43 -6.66 -16.05 -16.39
CA SER A 43 -7.79 -16.64 -17.12
C SER A 43 -9.09 -15.85 -16.94
N LYS A 44 -9.29 -15.27 -15.76
CA LYS A 44 -10.45 -14.43 -15.43
C LYS A 44 -10.28 -12.96 -15.81
N GLY A 45 -9.11 -12.57 -16.34
CA GLY A 45 -8.80 -11.17 -16.64
C GLY A 45 -8.77 -10.26 -15.41
N GLY A 46 -8.52 -10.84 -14.24
CA GLY A 46 -8.35 -10.12 -12.98
C GLY A 46 -6.98 -9.42 -12.90
N ASN A 47 -6.84 -8.56 -11.90
CA ASN A 47 -5.68 -7.67 -11.74
C ASN A 47 -5.13 -7.62 -10.31
N THR A 48 -5.75 -8.33 -9.37
CA THR A 48 -5.35 -8.33 -7.96
C THR A 48 -4.90 -9.72 -7.51
N LEU A 49 -3.68 -9.82 -6.98
CA LEU A 49 -3.13 -11.03 -6.36
C LEU A 49 -3.17 -10.91 -4.82
N ILE A 50 -3.82 -11.86 -4.15
CA ILE A 50 -3.87 -11.91 -2.69
C ILE A 50 -2.87 -12.94 -2.16
N ILE A 51 -1.95 -12.47 -1.31
CA ILE A 51 -0.92 -13.27 -0.64
C ILE A 51 -1.11 -13.30 0.87
N PHE A 52 -0.72 -14.41 1.49
CA PHE A 52 -0.76 -14.56 2.94
C PHE A 52 0.61 -14.23 3.52
N TYR A 53 0.63 -13.39 4.57
CA TYR A 53 1.88 -13.04 5.24
C TYR A 53 2.60 -14.28 5.81
N GLU A 54 1.84 -15.25 6.32
CA GLU A 54 2.41 -16.48 6.89
C GLU A 54 3.10 -17.34 5.83
N ASP A 55 2.58 -17.35 4.60
CA ASP A 55 3.20 -18.07 3.47
C ASP A 55 4.53 -17.41 3.08
N LEU A 56 4.54 -16.07 3.03
CA LEU A 56 5.76 -15.31 2.78
C LEU A 56 6.80 -15.52 3.89
N LEU A 57 6.36 -15.54 5.15
CA LEU A 57 7.23 -15.77 6.31
C LEU A 57 7.84 -17.17 6.31
N ALA A 58 7.07 -18.19 5.92
CA ALA A 58 7.53 -19.57 5.82
C ALA A 58 8.52 -19.78 4.67
N PHE A 59 8.31 -19.11 3.54
CA PHE A 59 9.21 -19.17 2.39
C PHE A 59 10.49 -18.35 2.60
N ASP A 60 10.33 -17.12 3.10
CA ASP A 60 11.38 -16.12 3.16
C ASP A 60 11.18 -15.15 4.32
N SER A 61 11.72 -15.56 5.48
CA SER A 61 11.61 -14.78 6.71
C SER A 61 12.25 -13.40 6.64
N GLN A 62 13.30 -13.24 5.82
CA GLN A 62 13.98 -11.96 5.64
C GLN A 62 13.10 -10.98 4.87
N ILE A 63 12.52 -11.42 3.75
CA ILE A 63 11.60 -10.57 2.97
C ILE A 63 10.34 -10.28 3.77
N ALA A 64 9.79 -11.24 4.52
CA ALA A 64 8.63 -10.99 5.37
C ALA A 64 8.88 -9.91 6.44
N GLU A 65 10.03 -9.96 7.13
CA GLU A 65 10.37 -8.96 8.14
C GLU A 65 10.68 -7.58 7.53
N LEU A 66 11.27 -7.54 6.32
CA LEU A 66 11.41 -6.30 5.56
C LEU A 66 10.05 -5.74 5.14
N PHE A 67 9.15 -6.60 4.68
CA PHE A 67 7.77 -6.23 4.32
C PHE A 67 7.05 -5.58 5.51
N ARG A 68 7.21 -6.16 6.71
CA ARG A 68 6.60 -5.62 7.92
C ARG A 68 7.05 -4.19 8.21
N LYS A 69 8.31 -3.85 7.94
CA LYS A 69 8.92 -2.54 8.25
C LYS A 69 8.77 -1.50 7.14
N ASP A 70 8.71 -1.93 5.89
CA ASP A 70 8.64 -1.07 4.70
C ASP A 70 7.61 -1.63 3.70
N PRO A 71 6.32 -1.67 4.07
CA PRO A 71 5.30 -2.32 3.25
C PRO A 71 5.06 -1.62 1.92
N GLU A 72 5.23 -0.29 1.85
CA GLU A 72 4.96 0.49 0.62
C GLU A 72 5.93 0.09 -0.49
N THR A 73 7.23 0.17 -0.22
CA THR A 73 8.26 -0.24 -1.19
C THR A 73 8.13 -1.71 -1.54
N LEU A 74 7.89 -2.59 -0.56
CA LEU A 74 7.82 -4.03 -0.81
C LEU A 74 6.55 -4.42 -1.60
N LEU A 75 5.44 -3.69 -1.44
CA LEU A 75 4.24 -3.84 -2.29
C LEU A 75 4.52 -3.47 -3.74
N GLU A 76 5.30 -2.43 -4.01
CA GLU A 76 5.71 -2.06 -5.36
C GLU A 76 6.55 -3.18 -6.02
N ASN A 77 7.56 -3.68 -5.31
CA ASN A 77 8.40 -4.79 -5.78
C ASN A 77 7.58 -6.07 -6.02
N ALA A 78 6.66 -6.39 -5.10
CA ALA A 78 5.75 -7.53 -5.24
C ALA A 78 4.83 -7.38 -6.47
N THR A 79 4.30 -6.17 -6.69
CA THR A 79 3.44 -5.86 -7.84
C THR A 79 4.23 -5.91 -9.15
N GLU A 80 5.48 -5.47 -9.16
CA GLU A 80 6.38 -5.60 -10.31
C GLU A 80 6.65 -7.07 -10.64
N ALA A 81 7.00 -7.89 -9.64
CA ALA A 81 7.19 -9.32 -9.81
C ALA A 81 5.94 -10.01 -10.38
N PHE A 82 4.76 -9.64 -9.88
CA PHE A 82 3.48 -10.14 -10.38
C PHE A 82 3.27 -9.75 -11.86
N LYS A 83 3.50 -8.49 -12.23
CA LYS A 83 3.44 -8.01 -13.62
C LYS A 83 4.43 -8.75 -14.52
N ASN A 84 5.65 -9.03 -14.05
CA ASN A 84 6.65 -9.75 -14.82
C ASN A 84 6.20 -11.18 -15.15
N ILE A 85 5.67 -11.91 -14.17
CA ILE A 85 5.13 -13.26 -14.39
C ILE A 85 4.00 -13.25 -15.42
N LEU A 86 3.08 -12.29 -15.33
CA LEU A 86 1.99 -12.15 -16.30
C LEU A 86 2.51 -11.86 -17.72
N LYS A 87 3.54 -11.03 -17.87
CA LYS A 87 4.17 -10.76 -19.18
C LYS A 87 4.78 -12.03 -19.79
N PHE A 88 5.47 -12.84 -18.98
CA PHE A 88 6.07 -14.09 -19.43
C PHE A 88 5.02 -15.11 -19.92
N GLN A 89 3.80 -15.07 -19.39
CA GLN A 89 2.70 -15.94 -19.82
C GLN A 89 2.05 -15.49 -21.16
N GLY A 90 2.61 -14.49 -21.83
CA GLY A 90 2.10 -13.99 -23.11
C GLY A 90 0.93 -13.03 -22.97
N SER A 91 0.65 -12.52 -21.77
CA SER A 91 -0.34 -11.48 -21.59
C SER A 91 0.16 -10.17 -22.20
N LYS A 92 -0.61 -9.56 -23.10
CA LYS A 92 -0.53 -8.12 -23.30
C LYS A 92 -1.10 -7.52 -22.03
N LEU A 93 -0.25 -6.96 -21.17
CA LEU A 93 -0.72 -6.22 -20.00
C LEU A 93 -1.70 -5.16 -20.52
N SER A 94 -2.98 -5.30 -20.15
CA SER A 94 -3.96 -4.25 -20.37
C SER A 94 -3.52 -2.97 -19.66
N ASP A 95 -4.03 -1.82 -20.08
CA ASP A 95 -3.90 -0.52 -19.38
C ASP A 95 -4.61 -0.48 -18.00
N LYS A 96 -4.79 -1.65 -17.37
CA LYS A 96 -5.34 -1.81 -16.03
C LYS A 96 -4.22 -1.67 -15.00
N ASN A 97 -4.58 -1.14 -13.83
CA ASN A 97 -3.73 -1.16 -12.65
C ASN A 97 -3.72 -2.56 -12.04
N TYR A 98 -2.55 -3.08 -11.70
CA TYR A 98 -2.37 -4.37 -11.03
C TYR A 98 -2.01 -4.15 -9.57
N PHE A 99 -2.53 -5.00 -8.69
CA PHE A 99 -2.34 -4.88 -7.25
C PHE A 99 -1.89 -6.20 -6.63
N VAL A 100 -1.02 -6.11 -5.64
CA VAL A 100 -0.78 -7.19 -4.68
C VAL A 100 -1.36 -6.76 -3.33
N ARG A 101 -2.14 -7.65 -2.72
CA ARG A 101 -2.75 -7.41 -1.40
C ARG A 101 -2.26 -8.47 -0.44
N ILE A 102 -1.83 -8.06 0.76
CA ILE A 102 -1.46 -8.99 1.83
C ILE A 102 -2.64 -9.14 2.78
N THR A 103 -2.87 -10.37 3.19
CA THR A 103 -3.79 -10.73 4.27
C THR A 103 -3.14 -11.76 5.19
N THR A 104 -3.83 -12.13 6.26
CA THR A 104 -3.42 -13.17 7.20
C THR A 104 -4.42 -14.32 7.21
N LYS A 105 -3.93 -15.54 7.40
CA LYS A 105 -4.79 -16.71 7.67
C LYS A 105 -5.11 -16.87 9.15
N ASP A 106 -4.25 -16.34 10.03
CA ASP A 106 -4.22 -16.66 11.44
C ASP A 106 -4.63 -15.47 12.29
N ASP A 107 -5.63 -15.67 13.14
CA ASP A 107 -6.03 -14.69 14.15
C ASP A 107 -4.94 -14.44 15.20
N LYS A 108 -3.89 -15.27 15.23
CA LYS A 108 -2.70 -15.12 16.10
C LYS A 108 -1.46 -14.64 15.35
N SER A 109 -1.61 -14.15 14.11
CA SER A 109 -0.50 -13.64 13.33
C SER A 109 0.29 -12.56 14.10
N PRO A 110 1.63 -12.54 14.01
CA PRO A 110 2.48 -11.60 14.75
C PRO A 110 2.23 -10.13 14.40
N LEU A 111 1.49 -9.88 13.31
CA LEU A 111 1.06 -8.57 12.86
C LEU A 111 -0.20 -8.05 13.57
N LEU A 112 -0.87 -8.87 14.39
CA LEU A 112 -2.11 -8.49 15.08
C LEU A 112 -1.83 -7.43 16.13
N ILE A 113 -2.51 -6.29 16.00
CA ILE A 113 -2.56 -5.25 17.02
C ILE A 113 -4.04 -4.90 17.27
N SER A 114 -4.48 -4.98 18.52
CA SER A 114 -5.82 -4.51 18.88
C SER A 114 -5.94 -3.00 18.66
N LEU A 115 -7.14 -2.50 18.34
CA LEU A 115 -7.37 -1.07 18.11
C LEU A 115 -6.90 -0.21 19.31
N ARG A 116 -7.09 -0.71 20.54
CA ARG A 116 -6.58 -0.08 21.76
C ARG A 116 -5.07 -0.19 21.96
N GLY A 117 -4.42 -1.16 21.34
CA GLY A 117 -2.98 -1.41 21.38
C GLY A 117 -2.16 -0.52 20.44
N LEU A 118 -2.80 0.17 19.49
CA LEU A 118 -2.12 1.06 18.54
C LEU A 118 -1.37 2.20 19.24
N ARG A 119 -0.05 2.29 19.02
CA ARG A 119 0.84 3.29 19.61
C ARG A 119 1.89 3.75 18.59
N ALA A 120 2.68 4.75 18.97
CA ALA A 120 3.74 5.31 18.13
C ALA A 120 4.75 4.26 17.62
N LYS A 121 5.03 3.20 18.41
CA LYS A 121 5.91 2.09 18.00
C LYS A 121 5.41 1.31 16.77
N ASN A 122 4.13 1.44 16.43
CA ASN A 122 3.50 0.77 15.30
C ASN A 122 3.51 1.63 14.03
N ILE A 123 3.92 2.91 14.12
CA ILE A 123 3.95 3.82 12.97
C ILE A 123 4.85 3.25 11.87
N ASP A 124 4.42 3.40 10.63
CA ASP A 124 5.08 2.94 9.40
C ASP A 124 5.32 1.42 9.30
N ASN A 125 4.75 0.64 10.22
CA ASN A 125 4.78 -0.81 10.14
C ASN A 125 3.46 -1.35 9.55
N LEU A 126 3.56 -2.48 8.85
CA LEU A 126 2.41 -3.30 8.49
C LEU A 126 1.81 -3.89 9.76
N ILE A 127 0.51 -3.71 9.93
CA ILE A 127 -0.27 -4.30 11.01
C ILE A 127 -1.55 -4.88 10.44
N TRP A 128 -2.20 -5.75 11.20
CA TRP A 128 -3.62 -5.98 11.01
C TRP A 128 -4.39 -5.87 12.32
N THR A 129 -5.66 -5.55 12.19
CA THR A 129 -6.60 -5.38 13.30
C THR A 129 -7.99 -5.79 12.85
N ASN A 130 -8.86 -6.10 13.80
CA ASN A 130 -10.25 -6.46 13.55
C ASN A 130 -11.19 -5.46 14.25
N GLY A 131 -12.40 -5.34 13.72
CA GLY A 131 -13.42 -4.46 14.28
C GLY A 131 -14.72 -4.47 13.51
N ILE A 132 -15.65 -3.62 13.93
CA ILE A 132 -16.93 -3.40 13.25
C ILE A 132 -16.85 -2.07 12.51
N LEU A 133 -17.26 -2.06 11.23
CA LEU A 133 -17.38 -0.84 10.45
C LEU A 133 -18.57 -0.01 10.96
N VAL A 134 -18.33 1.21 11.44
CA VAL A 134 -19.39 2.06 12.00
C VAL A 134 -19.73 3.26 11.11
N ARG A 135 -18.80 3.70 10.28
CA ARG A 135 -19.01 4.82 9.37
C ARG A 135 -18.20 4.65 8.10
N ILE A 136 -18.79 5.08 6.99
CA ILE A 136 -18.16 5.14 5.68
C ILE A 136 -18.36 6.53 5.07
N SER A 137 -17.35 7.08 4.42
CA SER A 137 -17.47 8.31 3.66
C SER A 137 -17.98 8.02 2.25
N MET A 138 -18.45 9.06 1.57
CA MET A 138 -18.58 9.02 0.11
C MET A 138 -17.21 8.77 -0.53
N ILE A 139 -17.23 8.09 -1.68
CA ILE A 139 -16.05 7.91 -2.54
C ILE A 139 -15.66 9.26 -3.12
N ARG A 140 -14.36 9.58 -3.08
CA ARG A 140 -13.83 10.83 -3.63
C ARG A 140 -12.60 10.54 -4.48
N PRO A 141 -12.40 11.24 -5.61
CA PRO A 141 -11.16 11.16 -6.35
C PRO A 141 -10.04 11.85 -5.55
N LYS A 142 -8.90 11.17 -5.40
CA LYS A 142 -7.68 11.70 -4.79
C LYS A 142 -6.59 11.81 -5.85
N LEU A 143 -6.03 13.01 -5.99
CA LEU A 143 -4.87 13.29 -6.84
C LEU A 143 -3.62 12.62 -6.23
N ILE A 144 -2.98 11.72 -6.98
CA ILE A 144 -1.73 11.05 -6.55
C ILE A 144 -0.52 11.48 -7.38
N GLU A 145 -0.75 11.86 -8.64
CA GLU A 145 0.27 12.42 -9.51
C GLU A 145 -0.29 13.64 -10.22
N ALA A 146 0.36 14.77 -10.02
CA ALA A 146 -0.06 16.05 -10.57
C ALA A 146 0.80 16.41 -11.76
N THR A 147 0.18 16.63 -12.91
CA THR A 147 0.87 17.15 -14.09
C THR A 147 0.85 18.66 -14.08
N PHE A 148 2.03 19.26 -14.05
CA PHE A 148 2.22 20.71 -14.08
C PHE A 148 2.73 21.15 -15.45
N GLU A 149 2.16 22.22 -15.97
CA GLU A 149 2.66 22.92 -17.15
C GLU A 149 3.38 24.21 -16.74
N CYS A 150 4.62 24.37 -17.18
CA CYS A 150 5.33 25.63 -17.04
C CYS A 150 4.74 26.68 -17.98
N MET A 151 4.27 27.79 -17.44
CA MET A 151 3.65 28.87 -18.21
C MET A 151 4.65 29.61 -19.11
N THR A 152 5.95 29.60 -18.77
CA THR A 152 7.03 30.24 -19.52
C THR A 152 7.49 29.42 -20.72
N CYS A 153 7.82 28.14 -20.53
CA CYS A 153 8.41 27.29 -21.58
C CYS A 153 7.47 26.20 -22.11
N LYS A 154 6.23 26.11 -21.58
CA LYS A 154 5.20 25.12 -21.95
C LYS A 154 5.58 23.65 -21.73
N THR A 155 6.71 23.38 -21.09
CA THR A 155 7.09 22.02 -20.70
C THR A 155 6.12 21.50 -19.63
N GLN A 156 5.58 20.30 -19.86
CA GLN A 156 4.77 19.57 -18.90
C GLN A 156 5.62 18.52 -18.18
N PHE A 157 5.37 18.33 -16.89
CA PHE A 157 6.04 17.33 -16.08
C PHE A 157 5.20 16.94 -14.86
N GLU A 158 5.41 15.72 -14.38
CA GLU A 158 4.64 15.11 -13.29
C GLU A 158 5.34 15.29 -11.94
N VAL A 159 4.52 15.43 -10.88
CA VAL A 159 4.99 15.52 -9.50
C VAL A 159 4.08 14.68 -8.61
N LEU A 160 4.67 13.69 -7.93
CA LEU A 160 3.99 12.86 -6.94
C LEU A 160 3.43 13.66 -5.77
N GLN A 161 2.18 13.36 -5.40
CA GLN A 161 1.39 14.04 -4.38
C GLN A 161 1.24 13.15 -3.13
N LEU A 162 2.26 13.17 -2.27
CA LEU A 162 2.29 12.33 -1.06
C LEU A 162 1.47 12.89 0.11
N THR A 163 1.08 14.16 0.06
CA THR A 163 0.38 14.83 1.17
C THR A 163 -1.03 15.26 0.78
N SER A 164 -1.87 15.55 1.77
CA SER A 164 -3.22 16.07 1.53
C SER A 164 -3.26 17.46 0.89
N LYS A 165 -2.13 18.19 0.90
CA LYS A 165 -1.98 19.47 0.19
C LYS A 165 -1.25 19.22 -1.13
N ILE A 166 -1.65 19.94 -2.16
CA ILE A 166 -0.96 19.88 -3.45
C ILE A 166 0.46 20.42 -3.26
N LYS A 167 1.44 19.57 -3.54
CA LYS A 167 2.85 19.92 -3.62
C LYS A 167 3.10 20.51 -5.01
N TRP A 168 3.33 21.82 -5.03
CA TRP A 168 3.71 22.53 -6.24
C TRP A 168 5.20 22.34 -6.54
N PRO A 169 5.61 22.37 -7.82
CA PRO A 169 7.01 22.30 -8.18
C PRO A 169 7.74 23.59 -7.81
N ASN A 170 8.98 23.43 -7.36
CA ASN A 170 9.84 24.56 -6.98
C ASN A 170 10.66 25.12 -8.16
N PHE A 171 10.77 24.36 -9.25
CA PHE A 171 11.48 24.75 -10.46
C PHE A 171 10.98 23.94 -11.65
N CYS A 172 11.17 24.48 -12.85
CA CYS A 172 10.85 23.75 -14.08
C CYS A 172 11.90 22.67 -14.36
N ILE A 173 11.46 21.48 -14.79
CA ILE A 173 12.35 20.39 -15.16
C ILE A 173 13.25 20.73 -16.38
N ASN A 174 12.82 21.68 -17.21
CA ASN A 174 13.60 22.13 -18.36
C ASN A 174 14.80 22.97 -17.86
N PRO A 175 16.05 22.51 -18.04
CA PRO A 175 17.23 23.17 -17.49
C PRO A 175 17.50 24.56 -18.10
N ARG A 176 16.90 24.87 -19.26
CA ARG A 176 16.99 26.18 -19.91
C ARG A 176 15.95 27.17 -19.40
N CYS A 177 14.95 26.72 -18.64
CA CYS A 177 13.89 27.57 -18.12
C CYS A 177 14.26 28.13 -16.74
N LYS A 178 13.97 29.43 -16.53
CA LYS A 178 14.24 30.12 -15.26
C LYS A 178 13.02 30.17 -14.32
N ALA A 179 11.92 29.48 -14.66
CA ALA A 179 10.72 29.42 -13.83
C ALA A 179 11.00 28.69 -12.51
N LYS A 180 10.67 29.37 -11.40
CA LYS A 180 10.98 28.94 -10.03
C LYS A 180 9.88 29.28 -9.03
N SER A 181 8.85 30.01 -9.45
CA SER A 181 7.76 30.42 -8.58
C SER A 181 6.53 29.56 -8.83
N GLN A 182 5.73 29.29 -7.79
CA GLN A 182 4.48 28.53 -7.91
C GLN A 182 3.54 29.11 -8.98
N SER A 183 3.50 30.44 -9.12
CA SER A 183 2.72 31.16 -10.15
C SER A 183 3.14 30.86 -11.59
N ASP A 184 4.36 30.35 -11.79
CA ASP A 184 4.88 29.99 -13.12
C ASP A 184 4.34 28.64 -13.60
N PHE A 185 3.60 27.93 -12.75
CA PHE A 185 3.09 26.59 -13.03
C PHE A 185 1.57 26.56 -12.99
N ARG A 186 1.00 25.77 -13.88
CA ARG A 186 -0.43 25.49 -13.93
C ARG A 186 -0.66 24.00 -13.77
N LEU A 187 -1.53 23.62 -12.84
CA LEU A 187 -1.99 22.23 -12.71
C LEU A 187 -2.87 21.87 -13.91
N VAL A 188 -2.52 20.79 -14.61
CA VAL A 188 -3.26 20.25 -15.75
C VAL A 188 -3.98 18.98 -15.30
N SER A 189 -5.20 19.15 -14.77
CA SER A 189 -5.99 18.03 -14.23
C SER A 189 -6.25 16.93 -15.25
N LYS A 190 -6.39 17.27 -16.54
CA LYS A 190 -6.66 16.29 -17.61
C LYS A 190 -5.54 15.23 -17.75
N ASN A 191 -4.30 15.62 -17.47
CA ASN A 191 -3.14 14.74 -17.59
C ASN A 191 -2.63 14.28 -16.22
N SER A 192 -3.40 14.49 -15.16
CA SER A 192 -3.04 14.09 -13.80
C SER A 192 -3.69 12.76 -13.44
N GLU A 193 -3.05 12.00 -12.56
CA GLU A 193 -3.57 10.70 -12.10
C GLU A 193 -4.39 10.85 -10.81
N PHE A 194 -5.61 10.32 -10.85
CA PHE A 194 -6.53 10.26 -9.73
C PHE A 194 -6.86 8.82 -9.38
N ILE A 195 -7.04 8.56 -8.10
CA ILE A 195 -7.47 7.27 -7.58
C ILE A 195 -8.72 7.42 -6.75
N ASP A 196 -9.52 6.36 -6.68
CA ASP A 196 -10.62 6.31 -5.73
C ASP A 196 -10.09 6.25 -4.30
N TRP A 197 -10.68 7.08 -3.46
CA TRP A 197 -10.36 7.20 -2.05
C TRP A 197 -11.64 7.16 -1.23
N GLN A 198 -11.61 6.40 -0.14
CA GLN A 198 -12.72 6.30 0.81
C GLN A 198 -12.17 6.19 2.22
N SER A 199 -12.77 6.93 3.15
CA SER A 199 -12.45 6.82 4.57
C SER A 199 -13.52 6.04 5.30
N VAL A 200 -13.07 5.10 6.13
CA VAL A 200 -13.93 4.31 7.00
C VAL A 200 -13.53 4.49 8.46
N MET A 201 -14.49 4.33 9.35
CA MET A 201 -14.27 4.27 10.79
C MET A 201 -14.62 2.89 11.30
N ILE A 202 -13.68 2.29 12.02
CA ILE A 202 -13.81 0.96 12.59
C ILE A 202 -13.72 1.06 14.10
N GLN A 203 -14.56 0.29 14.77
CA GLN A 203 -14.68 0.28 16.22
C GLN A 203 -14.36 -1.11 16.78
N GLU A 204 -13.88 -1.14 18.02
CA GLU A 204 -13.69 -2.39 18.77
C GLU A 204 -14.98 -3.22 18.81
N ILE A 205 -14.82 -4.53 18.67
CA ILE A 205 -15.90 -5.51 18.77
C ILE A 205 -16.39 -5.51 20.23
N PRO A 206 -17.71 -5.31 20.50
CA PRO A 206 -18.24 -5.22 21.86
C PRO A 206 -17.85 -6.40 22.77
N GLU A 207 -17.79 -7.60 22.21
CA GLU A 207 -17.45 -8.84 22.90
C GLU A 207 -15.99 -8.88 23.40
N ASP A 208 -15.09 -8.14 22.76
CA ASP A 208 -13.68 -8.05 23.12
C ASP A 208 -13.40 -6.91 24.13
N LEU A 209 -14.43 -6.15 24.53
CA LEU A 209 -14.26 -4.99 25.40
C LEU A 209 -14.07 -5.38 26.86
N PRO A 210 -13.08 -4.77 27.55
CA PRO A 210 -13.00 -4.86 29.01
C PRO A 210 -14.24 -4.25 29.67
N PRO A 211 -14.74 -4.82 30.78
CA PRO A 211 -15.91 -4.32 31.50
C PRO A 211 -15.78 -2.84 31.86
N GLY A 212 -16.85 -2.07 31.62
CA GLY A 212 -16.94 -0.65 31.98
C GLY A 212 -16.11 0.30 31.11
N ARG A 213 -15.56 -0.16 29.98
CA ARG A 213 -14.81 0.71 29.06
C ARG A 213 -15.58 1.04 27.80
N ILE A 214 -15.40 2.28 27.35
CA ILE A 214 -15.93 2.75 26.07
C ILE A 214 -15.07 2.14 24.93
N PRO A 215 -15.71 1.62 23.85
CA PRO A 215 -15.01 1.15 22.67
C PRO A 215 -14.22 2.26 22.00
N ARG A 216 -13.01 1.95 21.55
CA ARG A 216 -12.20 2.85 20.74
C ARG A 216 -12.51 2.66 19.27
N SER A 217 -12.35 3.73 18.50
CA SER A 217 -12.44 3.71 17.06
C SER A 217 -11.16 4.22 16.41
N VAL A 218 -10.93 3.78 15.18
CA VAL A 218 -9.79 4.15 14.34
C VAL A 218 -10.29 4.44 12.95
N GLN A 219 -9.71 5.46 12.31
CA GLN A 219 -9.95 5.76 10.91
C GLN A 219 -9.01 4.92 10.03
N ALA A 220 -9.56 4.28 9.02
CA ALA A 220 -8.80 3.65 7.96
C ALA A 220 -9.13 4.30 6.60
N ILE A 221 -8.20 4.16 5.67
CA ILE A 221 -8.31 4.69 4.31
C ILE A 221 -8.25 3.50 3.36
N LEU A 222 -9.27 3.39 2.51
CA LEU A 222 -9.36 2.41 1.43
C LEU A 222 -9.08 3.13 0.11
N THR A 223 -8.31 2.50 -0.76
CA THR A 223 -7.93 3.03 -2.07
C THR A 223 -8.04 1.97 -3.15
N HIS A 224 -8.24 2.41 -4.39
CA HIS A 224 -8.33 1.54 -5.57
C HIS A 224 -9.40 0.45 -5.42
N ASP A 225 -9.05 -0.82 -5.63
CA ASP A 225 -9.91 -2.01 -5.56
C ASP A 225 -10.45 -2.33 -4.16
N LEU A 226 -10.02 -1.60 -3.12
CA LEU A 226 -10.54 -1.74 -1.75
C LEU A 226 -11.70 -0.79 -1.44
N VAL A 227 -12.06 0.11 -2.36
CA VAL A 227 -13.16 1.06 -2.18
C VAL A 227 -14.50 0.36 -2.43
N ASP A 228 -15.52 0.69 -1.63
CA ASP A 228 -16.90 0.19 -1.77
C ASP A 228 -17.10 -1.33 -1.59
N ILE A 229 -16.14 -2.02 -0.97
CA ILE A 229 -16.23 -3.47 -0.71
C ILE A 229 -16.80 -3.82 0.69
N VAL A 230 -17.04 -2.83 1.55
CA VAL A 230 -17.53 -3.00 2.93
C VAL A 230 -18.71 -2.09 3.24
N LYS A 231 -19.58 -2.53 4.15
CA LYS A 231 -20.79 -1.80 4.58
C LYS A 231 -20.81 -1.58 6.10
N PRO A 232 -21.45 -0.50 6.59
CA PRO A 232 -21.63 -0.30 8.02
C PRO A 232 -22.32 -1.50 8.67
N GLY A 233 -21.79 -1.96 9.80
CA GLY A 233 -22.21 -3.18 10.50
C GLY A 233 -21.31 -4.39 10.22
N ASP A 234 -20.54 -4.38 9.13
CA ASP A 234 -19.66 -5.50 8.79
C ASP A 234 -18.55 -5.68 9.83
N ARG A 235 -18.30 -6.95 10.18
CA ARG A 235 -17.09 -7.36 10.92
C ARG A 235 -15.94 -7.50 9.93
N VAL A 236 -14.94 -6.66 10.07
CA VAL A 236 -13.82 -6.56 9.12
C VAL A 236 -12.49 -6.89 9.78
N LYS A 237 -11.61 -7.53 9.02
CA LYS A 237 -10.17 -7.60 9.32
C LYS A 237 -9.47 -6.64 8.37
N LEU A 238 -8.80 -5.64 8.91
CA LEU A 238 -8.01 -4.70 8.14
C LEU A 238 -6.53 -5.02 8.27
N MET A 239 -5.85 -5.09 7.14
CA MET A 239 -4.40 -5.10 7.06
C MET A 239 -3.92 -3.86 6.33
N GLY A 240 -2.93 -3.17 6.89
CA GLY A 240 -2.40 -1.94 6.30
C GLY A 240 -1.30 -1.30 7.12
N THR A 241 -0.75 -0.23 6.59
CA THR A 241 0.31 0.55 7.25
C THR A 241 -0.30 1.53 8.25
N PHE A 242 0.13 1.48 9.51
CA PHE A 242 -0.32 2.47 10.49
C PHE A 242 0.44 3.78 10.28
N LYS A 243 -0.25 4.81 9.81
CA LYS A 243 0.35 6.12 9.53
C LYS A 243 0.08 7.11 10.65
N SER A 244 1.06 7.98 10.90
CA SER A 244 0.84 9.16 11.74
C SER A 244 -0.03 10.17 10.99
N VAL A 245 -0.88 10.87 11.74
CA VAL A 245 -1.60 12.03 11.22
C VAL A 245 -0.91 13.25 11.80
N LEU A 246 -0.51 14.20 10.95
CA LEU A 246 -0.05 15.50 11.43
C LEU A 246 -1.19 16.12 12.22
N ALA A 247 -0.97 16.42 13.50
CA ALA A 247 -1.94 17.14 14.31
C ALA A 247 -2.29 18.43 13.56
N LYS A 248 -3.53 18.55 13.09
CA LYS A 248 -4.04 19.85 12.69
C LYS A 248 -4.02 20.68 13.96
N GLY A 249 -3.18 21.71 14.00
CA GLY A 249 -3.14 22.65 15.11
C GLY A 249 -4.50 23.36 15.23
N GLU A 250 -5.44 22.75 15.93
CA GLU A 250 -6.53 23.44 16.60
C GLU A 250 -6.12 23.61 18.06
N PHE A 251 -5.04 24.36 18.27
CA PHE A 251 -5.01 25.24 19.43
C PHE A 251 -5.83 26.47 19.04
N ARG A 252 -7.09 26.48 19.45
CA ARG A 252 -7.85 27.71 19.69
C ARG A 252 -8.02 27.83 21.20
N PRO A 253 -7.89 29.06 21.73
CA PRO A 253 -7.28 29.39 23.02
C PRO A 253 -7.91 28.74 24.24
#